data_AF-X0ZYD7-F1
#
_entry.id   AF-X0ZYD7-F1
#
_cell.length_a   1.000
_cell.length_b   1.000
_cell.length_c   1.000
_cell.angle_alpha   90.00
_cell.angle_beta   90.00
_cell.angle_gamma   90.00
#
_symmetry.space_group_name_H-M   'P 1'
#
loop_
_entity.id
_entity.type
_entity.pdbx_description
1 polymer ?
#
loop_
_entity_poly.entity_id
_entity_poly.type
_entity_poly.pdbx_seq_one_letter_code
_entity_poly.pdbx_strand_id
1 'polypeptide(L)'
;LKIMVLPQGHDPDSFITKNGAEKFLSLAKNSITGLKFLIDMQLKEYRKDIPEEKVKIVREIIKEIENIPDAILGSEYIKQIGEYLGIDENLLRATAKYKPSEEKQVVQNSFLTAEKRLLQIIFTDSQIASSLFKEISPADLQGIKSEPIFTTFQDYFQNGKTPDFFKFKKKIEPALLSFLSEVLLEESNPPTIEEARDCLSSLRQISLTNQLTRLKSQIPSLVKRKELDKIPSIQKK
;
A
#
# COMPACT_ATOMS: atom_id res chain seq x y z
N LEU A 1 3.07 -18.97 -19.20
CA LEU A 1 3.13 -18.73 -20.65
C LEU A 1 4.58 -18.79 -21.12
N LYS A 2 4.90 -19.61 -22.14
CA LYS A 2 6.25 -19.71 -22.73
C LYS A 2 6.20 -19.20 -24.16
N ILE A 3 7.16 -18.34 -24.51
CA ILE A 3 7.27 -17.68 -25.82
C ILE A 3 8.49 -18.23 -26.54
N MET A 4 8.29 -18.67 -27.78
CA MET A 4 9.36 -19.11 -28.66
C MET A 4 9.57 -18.02 -29.71
N VAL A 5 10.80 -17.53 -29.81
CA VAL A 5 11.17 -16.48 -30.78
C VAL A 5 11.83 -17.15 -31.99
N LEU A 6 11.23 -16.97 -33.17
CA LEU A 6 11.80 -17.44 -34.44
C LEU A 6 12.78 -16.39 -35.01
N PRO A 7 13.81 -16.80 -35.76
CA PRO A 7 14.69 -15.88 -36.48
C PRO A 7 13.90 -15.00 -37.46
N GLN A 8 14.36 -13.76 -37.68
CA GLN A 8 13.69 -12.83 -38.58
C GLN A 8 13.53 -13.42 -40.00
N GLY A 9 12.34 -13.25 -40.56
CA GLY A 9 11.99 -13.73 -41.90
C GLY A 9 11.58 -15.20 -41.98
N HIS A 10 11.38 -15.88 -40.85
CA HIS A 10 10.92 -17.26 -40.78
C HIS A 10 9.60 -17.41 -40.01
N ASP A 11 8.59 -17.92 -40.70
CA ASP A 11 7.37 -18.50 -40.12
C ASP A 11 7.62 -19.96 -39.66
N PRO A 12 6.74 -20.56 -38.84
CA PRO A 12 6.95 -21.91 -38.30
C PRO A 12 7.15 -22.96 -39.40
N ASP A 13 6.39 -22.88 -40.49
CA ASP A 13 6.45 -23.82 -41.61
C ASP A 13 7.76 -23.65 -42.39
N SER A 14 8.13 -22.41 -42.75
CA SER A 14 9.41 -22.16 -43.45
C SER A 14 10.62 -22.47 -42.59
N PHE A 15 10.53 -22.31 -41.27
CA PHE A 15 11.62 -22.68 -40.36
C PHE A 15 11.81 -24.19 -40.30
N ILE A 16 10.72 -24.97 -40.18
CA ILE A 16 10.78 -26.44 -40.13
C ILE A 16 11.27 -27.00 -41.46
N THR A 17 10.79 -26.48 -42.59
CA THR A 17 11.26 -26.94 -43.92
C THR A 17 12.73 -26.64 -44.15
N LYS A 18 13.25 -25.50 -43.67
CA LYS A 18 14.64 -25.08 -43.94
C LYS A 18 15.66 -25.61 -42.92
N ASN A 19 15.26 -25.77 -41.65
CA ASN A 19 16.15 -26.13 -40.55
C ASN A 19 15.84 -27.51 -39.92
N GLY A 20 14.73 -28.14 -40.30
CA GLY A 20 14.30 -29.44 -39.78
C GLY A 20 13.60 -29.38 -38.43
N ALA A 21 12.82 -30.43 -38.14
CA ALA A 21 12.01 -30.54 -36.92
C ALA A 21 12.85 -30.56 -35.63
N GLU A 22 14.08 -31.10 -35.66
CA GLU A 22 14.95 -31.17 -34.48
C GLU A 22 15.40 -29.78 -34.00
N LYS A 23 15.73 -28.87 -34.93
CA LYS A 23 16.08 -27.48 -34.59
C LYS A 23 14.87 -26.70 -34.08
N PHE A 24 13.68 -26.96 -34.63
CA PHE A 24 12.44 -26.36 -34.14
C PHE A 24 12.11 -26.82 -32.71
N LEU A 25 12.23 -28.12 -32.41
CA LEU A 25 12.05 -28.65 -31.06
C LEU A 25 13.09 -28.12 -30.07
N SER A 26 14.31 -27.89 -30.53
CA SER A 26 15.37 -27.27 -29.71
C SER A 26 15.05 -25.81 -29.38
N LEU A 27 14.48 -25.05 -30.32
CA LEU A 27 13.97 -23.69 -30.07
C LEU A 27 12.79 -23.70 -29.10
N ALA A 28 11.88 -24.66 -29.22
CA ALA A 28 10.76 -24.82 -28.31
C ALA A 28 11.23 -25.14 -26.88
N LYS A 29 12.29 -25.95 -26.73
CA LYS A 29 12.93 -26.23 -25.43
C LYS A 29 13.58 -24.99 -24.81
N ASN A 30 14.14 -24.11 -25.64
CA ASN A 30 14.74 -22.84 -25.23
C ASN A 30 13.72 -21.69 -25.13
N SER A 31 12.43 -21.98 -25.14
CA SER A 31 11.38 -20.97 -25.00
C SER A 31 11.55 -20.19 -23.70
N ILE A 32 11.45 -18.86 -23.81
CA ILE A 32 11.59 -17.94 -22.69
C ILE A 32 10.23 -17.67 -22.06
N THR A 33 10.21 -17.24 -20.81
CA THR A 33 8.96 -16.82 -20.16
C THR A 33 8.45 -15.54 -20.82
N GLY A 34 7.14 -15.32 -20.78
CA GLY A 34 6.54 -14.08 -21.29
C GLY A 34 7.16 -12.82 -20.68
N LEU A 35 7.45 -12.87 -19.38
CA LEU A 35 8.13 -11.79 -18.67
C LEU A 35 9.54 -11.51 -19.24
N LYS A 36 10.34 -12.56 -19.45
CA LYS A 36 11.69 -12.40 -20.01
C LYS A 36 11.65 -11.83 -21.42
N PHE A 37 10.68 -12.25 -22.24
CA PHE A 37 10.48 -11.67 -23.57
C PHE A 37 10.15 -10.18 -23.51
N LEU A 38 9.27 -9.76 -22.59
CA LEU A 38 8.94 -8.34 -22.39
C LEU A 38 10.17 -7.53 -21.98
N ILE A 39 10.96 -8.05 -21.03
CA ILE A 39 12.22 -7.41 -20.61
C ILE A 39 13.19 -7.29 -21.79
N ASP A 40 13.43 -8.38 -22.52
CA ASP A 40 14.35 -8.40 -23.66
C ASP A 40 13.90 -7.46 -24.79
N MET A 41 12.59 -7.26 -24.96
CA MET A 41 12.04 -6.31 -25.93
C MET A 41 12.35 -4.87 -25.51
N GLN A 42 12.14 -4.52 -24.24
CA GLN A 42 12.46 -3.18 -23.73
C GLN A 42 13.97 -2.89 -23.76
N LEU A 43 14.80 -3.91 -23.53
CA LEU A 43 16.26 -3.79 -23.61
C LEU A 43 16.80 -3.56 -25.04
N LYS A 44 15.98 -3.75 -26.07
CA LYS A 44 16.36 -3.40 -27.46
C LYS A 44 16.20 -1.91 -27.73
N GLU A 45 15.24 -1.26 -27.07
CA GLU A 45 14.98 0.17 -27.24
C GLU A 45 15.67 1.04 -26.18
N TYR A 46 15.93 0.48 -25.00
CA TYR A 46 16.44 1.19 -23.84
C TYR A 46 17.65 0.48 -23.21
N ARG A 47 18.60 1.24 -22.70
CA ARG A 47 19.80 0.74 -22.02
C ARG A 47 19.59 0.68 -20.51
N LYS A 48 19.73 -0.52 -19.94
CA LYS A 48 19.62 -0.76 -18.49
C LYS A 48 20.68 -0.04 -17.64
N ASP A 49 21.80 0.35 -18.24
CA ASP A 49 22.93 0.97 -17.54
C ASP A 49 22.69 2.47 -17.27
N ILE A 50 21.71 3.07 -17.95
CA ILE A 50 21.32 4.47 -17.77
C ILE A 50 20.15 4.52 -16.80
N PRO A 51 20.25 5.21 -15.64
CA PRO A 51 19.19 5.24 -14.64
C PRO A 51 17.82 5.67 -15.18
N GLU A 52 17.78 6.70 -16.03
CA GLU A 52 16.54 7.25 -16.60
C GLU A 52 15.85 6.25 -17.54
N GLU A 53 16.63 5.57 -18.38
CA GLU A 53 16.13 4.55 -19.30
C GLU A 53 15.71 3.28 -18.56
N LYS A 54 16.45 2.91 -17.51
CA LYS A 54 16.09 1.82 -16.59
C LYS A 54 14.72 2.07 -15.94
N VAL A 55 14.44 3.30 -15.51
CA VAL A 55 13.13 3.67 -14.96
C VAL A 55 12.02 3.56 -16.01
N LYS A 56 12.29 3.91 -17.27
CA LYS A 56 11.32 3.74 -18.38
C LYS A 56 11.00 2.26 -18.62
N ILE A 57 12.03 1.42 -18.74
CA ILE A 57 11.88 -0.04 -18.90
C ILE A 57 10.97 -0.61 -17.81
N VAL A 58 11.25 -0.26 -16.55
CA VAL A 58 10.49 -0.71 -15.39
C VAL A 58 9.03 -0.29 -15.48
N ARG A 59 8.75 0.98 -15.78
CA ARG A 59 7.36 1.50 -15.84
C ARG A 59 6.54 0.82 -16.92
N GLU A 60 7.12 0.57 -18.09
CA GLU A 60 6.41 -0.08 -19.20
C GLU A 60 6.08 -1.55 -18.87
N ILE A 61 7.03 -2.28 -18.28
CA ILE A 61 6.79 -3.68 -17.87
C ILE A 61 5.76 -3.75 -16.73
N ILE A 62 5.84 -2.83 -15.77
CA ILE A 62 4.90 -2.78 -14.64
C ILE A 62 3.46 -2.57 -15.12
N LYS A 63 3.23 -1.65 -16.07
CA LYS A 63 1.89 -1.43 -16.66
C LYS A 63 1.32 -2.71 -17.28
N GLU A 64 2.16 -3.50 -17.92
CA GLU A 64 1.73 -4.78 -18.52
C GLU A 64 1.35 -5.81 -17.44
N ILE A 65 2.06 -5.81 -16.30
CA ILE A 65 1.76 -6.70 -15.16
C ILE A 65 0.49 -6.26 -14.42
N GLU A 66 0.20 -4.97 -14.34
CA GLU A 66 -1.04 -4.46 -13.72
C GLU A 66 -2.30 -4.96 -14.43
N ASN A 67 -2.22 -5.32 -15.72
CA ASN A 67 -3.33 -5.90 -16.47
C ASN A 67 -3.60 -7.38 -16.11
N ILE A 68 -2.75 -8.00 -15.27
CA ILE A 68 -2.89 -9.41 -14.88
C ILE A 68 -3.86 -9.51 -13.69
N PRO A 69 -4.98 -10.25 -13.82
CA PRO A 69 -5.99 -10.34 -12.76
C PRO A 69 -5.54 -11.18 -11.55
N ASP A 70 -4.57 -12.07 -11.73
CA ASP A 70 -4.04 -12.93 -10.67
C ASP A 70 -2.92 -12.22 -9.89
N ALA A 71 -3.23 -11.85 -8.64
CA ALA A 71 -2.32 -11.15 -7.74
C ALA A 71 -1.08 -11.97 -7.34
N ILE A 72 -1.20 -13.30 -7.24
CA ILE A 72 -0.09 -14.19 -6.87
C ILE A 72 0.90 -14.22 -8.03
N LEU A 73 0.37 -14.40 -9.24
CA LEU A 73 1.16 -14.40 -10.47
C LEU A 73 1.83 -13.04 -10.71
N GLY A 74 1.11 -11.94 -10.51
CA GLY A 74 1.65 -10.58 -10.62
C GLY A 74 2.76 -10.30 -9.59
N SER A 75 2.59 -10.76 -8.35
CA SER A 75 3.59 -10.64 -7.29
C SER A 75 4.89 -11.39 -7.61
N GLU A 76 4.77 -12.60 -8.17
CA GLU A 76 5.91 -13.40 -8.60
C GLU A 76 6.65 -12.75 -9.77
N TYR A 77 5.94 -12.10 -10.69
CA TYR A 77 6.56 -11.36 -11.78
C TYR A 77 7.29 -10.10 -11.31
N ILE A 78 6.74 -9.36 -10.34
CA ILE A 78 7.43 -8.20 -9.74
C ILE A 78 8.77 -8.61 -9.12
N LYS A 79 8.77 -9.74 -8.38
CA LYS A 79 9.98 -10.31 -7.81
C LYS A 79 11.03 -10.65 -8.88
N GLN A 80 10.61 -11.33 -9.94
CA GLN A 80 11.51 -11.68 -11.05
C GLN A 80 12.08 -10.43 -11.74
N ILE A 81 11.31 -9.35 -11.91
CA ILE A 81 11.82 -8.08 -12.47
C ILE A 81 12.93 -7.50 -11.59
N GLY A 82 12.76 -7.53 -10.26
CA GLY A 82 13.78 -7.07 -9.31
C GLY A 82 15.09 -7.82 -9.49
N GLU A 83 15.01 -9.14 -9.64
CA GLU A 83 16.17 -10.00 -9.91
C GLU A 83 16.82 -9.69 -11.26
N TYR A 84 16.03 -9.50 -12.33
CA TYR A 84 16.55 -9.26 -13.68
C TYR A 84 17.16 -7.86 -13.87
N LEU A 85 16.56 -6.83 -13.28
CA LEU A 85 17.01 -5.44 -13.43
C LEU A 85 17.91 -4.99 -12.27
N GLY A 86 18.09 -5.80 -11.22
CA GLY A 86 18.84 -5.42 -10.02
C GLY A 86 18.22 -4.19 -9.35
N ILE A 87 16.91 -4.23 -9.14
CA ILE A 87 16.14 -3.17 -8.47
C ILE A 87 15.48 -3.78 -7.25
N ASP A 88 15.44 -3.00 -6.16
CA ASP A 88 14.77 -3.44 -4.94
C ASP A 88 13.30 -3.78 -5.21
N GLU A 89 12.90 -4.97 -4.77
CA GLU A 89 11.55 -5.49 -4.96
C GLU A 89 10.50 -4.57 -4.32
N ASN A 90 10.79 -4.01 -3.14
CA ASN A 90 9.85 -3.12 -2.46
C ASN A 90 9.66 -1.83 -3.25
N LEU A 91 10.72 -1.33 -3.89
CA LEU A 91 10.64 -0.17 -4.78
C LEU A 91 9.80 -0.47 -6.03
N LEU A 92 9.94 -1.66 -6.61
CA LEU A 92 9.10 -2.09 -7.75
C LEU A 92 7.64 -2.25 -7.35
N ARG A 93 7.37 -2.84 -6.18
CA ARG A 93 6.02 -2.97 -5.60
C ARG A 93 5.38 -1.63 -5.27
N ALA A 94 6.18 -0.62 -4.93
CA ALA A 94 5.67 0.74 -4.75
C ALA A 94 5.36 1.44 -6.08
N THR A 95 6.02 1.04 -7.16
CA THR A 95 5.88 1.64 -8.50
C THR A 95 4.74 1.00 -9.29
N ALA A 96 4.57 -0.32 -9.19
CA ALA A 96 3.39 -1.04 -9.63
C ALA A 96 2.28 -0.72 -8.66
N LYS A 97 1.25 0.00 -9.07
CA LYS A 97 0.03 0.17 -8.29
C LYS A 97 -0.72 -1.16 -8.21
N TYR A 98 -0.15 -2.13 -7.50
CA TYR A 98 -0.90 -3.23 -6.94
C TYR A 98 -0.75 -3.13 -5.44
N LYS A 99 -1.84 -2.71 -4.78
CA LYS A 99 -2.00 -2.76 -3.31
C LYS A 99 -1.50 -4.13 -2.85
N PRO A 100 -0.34 -4.21 -2.18
CA PRO A 100 -0.21 -5.27 -1.21
C PRO A 100 -1.33 -4.97 -0.21
N SER A 101 -2.08 -6.00 0.16
CA SER A 101 -2.82 -6.04 1.43
C SER A 101 -2.17 -5.08 2.42
N GLU A 102 -2.96 -4.10 2.84
CA GLU A 102 -2.57 -3.02 3.73
C GLU A 102 -1.60 -3.52 4.79
N GLU A 103 -0.32 -3.17 4.66
CA GLU A 103 0.53 -2.82 5.80
C GLU A 103 1.88 -2.25 5.31
N LYS A 104 1.99 -0.93 5.53
CA LYS A 104 3.22 -0.18 5.84
C LYS A 104 4.24 -0.02 4.70
N GLN A 105 4.09 1.07 3.95
CA GLN A 105 4.89 2.30 4.13
C GLN A 105 4.61 3.27 2.97
N VAL A 106 3.45 3.94 3.02
CA VAL A 106 3.31 5.25 2.37
C VAL A 106 3.57 6.28 3.45
N VAL A 107 4.44 7.22 3.12
CA VAL A 107 4.76 8.43 3.87
C VAL A 107 3.55 8.96 4.63
N GLN A 108 3.65 8.84 5.94
CA GLN A 108 3.09 9.53 7.10
C GLN A 108 1.97 10.61 7.03
N ASN A 109 1.29 10.94 5.93
CA ASN A 109 0.34 12.08 5.93
C ASN A 109 -1.08 11.87 5.39
N SER A 110 -1.50 10.69 4.90
CA SER A 110 -2.93 10.49 4.57
C SER A 110 -3.73 9.91 5.75
N PHE A 111 -4.99 10.36 5.88
CA PHE A 111 -6.02 9.72 6.71
C PHE A 111 -6.40 8.36 6.13
N LEU A 112 -6.76 7.42 7.00
CA LEU A 112 -7.33 6.14 6.57
C LEU A 112 -8.66 6.36 5.83
N THR A 113 -9.03 5.45 4.94
CA THR A 113 -10.32 5.54 4.21
C THR A 113 -11.51 5.65 5.19
N ALA A 114 -11.49 4.86 6.26
CA ALA A 114 -12.51 4.93 7.32
C ALA A 114 -12.47 6.26 8.10
N GLU A 115 -11.28 6.83 8.36
CA GLU A 115 -11.15 8.15 8.99
C GLU A 115 -11.74 9.24 8.09
N LYS A 116 -11.37 9.25 6.81
CA LYS A 116 -11.86 10.21 5.81
C LYS A 116 -13.38 10.18 5.72
N ARG A 117 -13.96 8.98 5.56
CA ARG A 117 -15.41 8.81 5.42
C ARG A 117 -16.15 9.23 6.68
N LEU A 118 -15.64 8.85 7.85
CA LEU A 118 -16.24 9.25 9.12
C LEU A 118 -16.20 10.77 9.33
N LEU A 119 -15.11 11.44 8.93
CA LEU A 119 -15.02 12.90 8.94
C LEU A 119 -16.05 13.53 8.01
N GLN A 120 -16.22 13.05 6.77
CA GLN A 120 -17.27 13.54 5.87
C GLN A 120 -18.65 13.43 6.52
N ILE A 121 -18.98 12.27 7.08
CA ILE A 121 -20.28 12.03 7.74
C ILE A 121 -20.50 13.02 8.89
N ILE A 122 -19.49 13.25 9.73
CA ILE A 122 -19.59 14.16 10.87
C ILE A 122 -19.79 15.61 10.44
N PHE A 123 -19.18 16.02 9.34
CA PHE A 123 -19.32 17.37 8.79
C PHE A 123 -20.64 17.59 8.04
N THR A 124 -21.17 16.55 7.40
CA THR A 124 -22.42 16.64 6.64
C THR A 124 -23.65 16.55 7.54
N ASP A 125 -23.64 15.66 8.55
CA ASP A 125 -24.80 15.43 9.42
C ASP A 125 -24.47 15.50 10.91
N SER A 126 -24.93 16.59 11.53
CA SER A 126 -24.76 16.83 12.97
C SER A 126 -25.53 15.86 13.88
N GLN A 127 -26.65 15.27 13.42
CA GLN A 127 -27.41 14.31 14.21
C GLN A 127 -26.67 12.97 14.26
N ILE A 128 -26.18 12.51 13.11
CA ILE A 128 -25.36 11.29 13.02
C ILE A 128 -24.09 11.46 13.85
N ALA A 129 -23.41 12.61 13.73
CA ALA A 129 -22.26 12.94 14.55
C ALA A 129 -22.56 12.83 16.05
N SER A 130 -23.69 13.40 16.50
CA SER A 130 -24.07 13.36 17.92
C SER A 130 -24.30 11.94 18.44
N SER A 131 -24.85 11.04 17.61
CA SER A 131 -25.04 9.63 17.97
C SER A 131 -23.71 8.89 18.02
N LEU A 132 -22.82 9.14 17.06
CA LEU A 132 -21.49 8.52 17.00
C LEU A 132 -20.63 8.94 18.18
N PHE A 133 -20.59 10.23 18.53
CA PHE A 133 -19.76 10.71 19.65
C PHE A 133 -20.24 10.22 21.02
N LYS A 134 -21.46 9.69 21.13
CA LYS A 134 -21.92 8.96 22.33
C LYS A 134 -21.39 7.53 22.38
N GLU A 135 -21.16 6.91 21.22
CA GLU A 135 -20.67 5.53 21.09
C GLU A 135 -19.13 5.46 21.02
N ILE A 136 -18.46 6.51 20.51
CA ILE A 136 -17.00 6.62 20.38
C ILE A 136 -16.35 6.73 21.77
N SER A 137 -15.41 5.83 22.04
CA SER A 137 -14.50 5.96 23.18
C SER A 137 -13.15 6.55 22.74
N PRO A 138 -12.45 7.31 23.59
CA PRO A 138 -11.10 7.84 23.27
C PRO A 138 -10.09 6.74 22.90
N ALA A 139 -10.25 5.53 23.45
CA ALA A 139 -9.44 4.37 23.12
C ALA A 139 -9.62 3.89 21.65
N ASP A 140 -10.80 4.11 21.06
CA ASP A 140 -11.09 3.75 19.68
C ASP A 140 -10.31 4.63 18.69
N LEU A 141 -9.93 5.83 19.13
CA LEU A 141 -9.18 6.83 18.35
C LEU A 141 -7.68 6.80 18.67
N GLN A 142 -7.19 5.80 19.41
CA GLN A 142 -5.79 5.77 19.80
C GLN A 142 -4.90 5.36 18.63
N GLY A 143 -3.94 6.23 18.26
CA GLY A 143 -2.94 5.92 17.24
C GLY A 143 -3.38 6.19 15.80
N ILE A 144 -4.55 6.80 15.59
CA ILE A 144 -4.97 7.35 14.31
C ILE A 144 -4.53 8.82 14.18
N LYS A 145 -4.23 9.29 12.97
CA LYS A 145 -3.75 10.67 12.77
C LYS A 145 -4.84 11.71 12.91
N SER A 146 -6.08 11.31 12.64
CA SER A 146 -7.27 12.14 12.80
C SER A 146 -7.69 12.32 14.26
N GLU A 147 -7.01 11.68 15.23
CA GLU A 147 -7.32 11.79 16.67
C GLU A 147 -7.52 13.26 17.12
N PRO A 148 -6.62 14.23 16.79
CA PRO A 148 -6.81 15.63 17.20
C PRO A 148 -8.03 16.30 16.58
N ILE A 149 -8.45 15.85 15.39
CA ILE A 149 -9.65 16.35 14.73
C ILE A 149 -10.87 15.83 15.48
N PHE A 150 -10.96 14.53 15.70
CA PHE A 150 -12.08 13.91 16.39
C PHE A 150 -12.24 14.41 17.83
N THR A 151 -11.16 14.56 18.60
CA THR A 151 -11.22 15.09 19.97
C THR A 151 -11.68 16.55 19.99
N THR A 152 -11.19 17.37 19.06
CA THR A 152 -11.64 18.75 18.89
C THR A 152 -13.13 18.80 18.55
N PHE A 153 -13.60 17.94 17.65
CA PHE A 153 -15.02 17.83 17.32
C PHE A 153 -15.87 17.39 18.51
N GLN A 154 -15.42 16.38 19.25
CA GLN A 154 -16.12 15.89 20.43
C GLN A 154 -16.28 16.99 21.49
N ASP A 155 -15.25 17.81 21.72
CA ASP A 155 -15.31 18.98 22.60
C ASP A 155 -16.36 20.01 22.12
N TYR A 156 -16.45 20.27 20.82
CA TYR A 156 -17.50 21.15 20.27
C TYR A 156 -18.91 20.60 20.46
N PHE A 157 -19.10 19.30 20.19
CA PHE A 157 -20.40 18.63 20.34
C PHE A 157 -20.85 18.54 21.80
N GLN A 158 -19.94 18.24 22.73
CA GLN A 158 -20.25 18.22 24.16
C GLN A 158 -20.62 19.60 24.70
N ASN A 159 -20.02 20.67 24.15
CA ASN A 159 -20.32 22.04 24.52
C ASN A 159 -21.52 22.66 23.77
N GLY A 160 -22.22 21.88 22.93
CA GLY A 160 -23.39 22.33 22.16
C GLY A 160 -23.10 23.46 21.16
N LYS A 161 -21.84 23.60 20.72
CA LYS A 161 -21.40 24.67 19.80
C LYS A 161 -21.25 24.10 18.40
N THR A 162 -21.65 24.88 17.39
CA THR A 162 -21.31 24.55 16.01
C THR A 162 -19.80 24.62 15.80
N PRO A 163 -19.22 23.72 15.00
CA PRO A 163 -17.80 23.73 14.69
C PRO A 163 -17.47 24.99 13.88
N ASP A 164 -16.99 26.02 14.58
CA ASP A 164 -16.49 27.24 13.95
C ASP A 164 -15.15 26.92 13.27
N PHE A 165 -15.15 26.88 11.94
CA PHE A 165 -13.98 26.57 11.12
C PHE A 165 -12.78 27.46 11.46
N PHE A 166 -13.00 28.71 11.88
CA PHE A 166 -11.93 29.64 12.25
C PHE A 166 -11.28 29.29 13.60
N LYS A 167 -12.05 28.82 14.58
CA LYS A 167 -11.51 28.34 15.86
C LYS A 167 -10.88 26.96 15.71
N PHE A 168 -11.45 26.13 14.86
CA PHE A 168 -10.93 24.83 14.48
C PHE A 168 -9.54 24.95 13.82
N LYS A 169 -9.37 25.92 12.89
CA LYS A 169 -8.09 26.19 12.21
C LYS A 169 -6.93 26.55 13.16
N LYS A 170 -7.22 27.11 14.33
CA LYS A 170 -6.20 27.51 15.31
C LYS A 170 -5.72 26.36 16.20
N LYS A 171 -6.56 25.34 16.43
CA LYS A 171 -6.25 24.20 17.32
C LYS A 171 -5.57 23.03 16.59
N ILE A 172 -5.63 22.99 15.25
CA ILE A 172 -5.19 21.86 14.44
C ILE A 172 -4.03 22.26 13.55
N GLU A 173 -3.12 21.31 13.35
CA GLU A 173 -1.92 21.50 12.55
C GLU A 173 -2.27 21.84 11.09
N PRO A 174 -1.54 22.77 10.43
CA PRO A 174 -1.84 23.21 9.05
C PRO A 174 -1.91 22.06 8.04
N ALA A 175 -1.09 21.02 8.22
CA ALA A 175 -1.09 19.84 7.38
C ALA A 175 -2.44 19.09 7.45
N LEU A 176 -2.94 18.83 8.66
CA LEU A 176 -4.21 18.13 8.89
C LEU A 176 -5.41 18.90 8.34
N LEU A 177 -5.36 20.24 8.38
CA LEU A 177 -6.39 21.09 7.78
C LEU A 177 -6.44 20.95 6.25
N SER A 178 -5.28 20.90 5.60
CA SER A 178 -5.22 20.69 4.15
C SER A 178 -5.86 19.36 3.76
N PHE A 179 -5.57 18.29 4.50
CA PHE A 179 -6.17 16.98 4.26
C PHE A 179 -7.67 16.96 4.53
N LEU A 180 -8.11 17.60 5.61
CA LEU A 180 -9.54 17.72 5.90
C LEU A 180 -10.26 18.46 4.76
N SER A 181 -9.72 19.58 4.28
CA SER A 181 -10.31 20.32 3.17
C SER A 181 -10.40 19.48 1.89
N GLU A 182 -9.37 18.70 1.58
CA GLU A 182 -9.38 17.76 0.46
C GLU A 182 -10.49 16.70 0.62
N VAL A 183 -10.59 16.09 1.80
CA VAL A 183 -11.61 15.08 2.13
C VAL A 183 -13.03 15.62 2.03
N LEU A 184 -13.26 16.88 2.42
CA LEU A 184 -14.59 17.50 2.35
C LEU A 184 -14.97 17.91 0.92
N LEU A 185 -14.01 18.09 0.02
CA LEU A 185 -14.23 18.42 -1.39
C LEU A 185 -14.44 17.17 -2.27
N GLU A 186 -14.05 15.98 -1.79
CA GLU A 186 -14.31 14.71 -2.46
C GLU A 186 -15.83 14.46 -2.53
N GLU A 187 -16.37 14.28 -3.76
CA GLU A 187 -17.77 13.88 -3.93
C GLU A 187 -18.01 12.53 -3.24
N SER A 188 -19.00 12.50 -2.36
CA SER A 188 -19.31 11.30 -1.60
C SER A 188 -20.81 11.06 -1.53
N ASN A 189 -21.17 9.79 -1.39
CA ASN A 189 -22.57 9.37 -1.25
C ASN A 189 -23.21 10.04 -0.02
N PRO A 190 -24.54 10.23 -0.02
CA PRO A 190 -25.24 10.76 1.15
C PRO A 190 -24.91 9.93 2.40
N PRO A 191 -24.55 10.57 3.52
CA PRO A 191 -24.13 9.85 4.72
C PRO A 191 -25.30 9.06 5.31
N THR A 192 -25.03 7.81 5.72
CA THR A 192 -25.99 6.99 6.48
C THR A 192 -25.42 6.63 7.85
N ILE A 193 -26.31 6.41 8.82
CA ILE A 193 -25.92 6.00 10.19
C ILE A 193 -25.21 4.65 10.18
N GLU A 194 -25.62 3.73 9.30
CA GLU A 194 -25.01 2.41 9.12
C GLU A 194 -23.57 2.54 8.62
N GLU A 195 -23.34 3.31 7.55
CA GLU A 195 -21.98 3.58 7.06
C GLU A 195 -21.07 4.17 8.14
N ALA A 196 -21.63 5.06 8.96
CA ALA A 196 -20.87 5.69 10.02
C ALA A 196 -20.45 4.71 11.13
N ARG A 197 -21.33 3.76 11.47
CA ARG A 197 -21.03 2.67 12.41
C ARG A 197 -20.04 1.66 11.83
N ASP A 198 -20.10 1.39 10.53
CA ASP A 198 -19.13 0.53 9.86
C ASP A 198 -17.74 1.17 9.82
N CYS A 199 -17.67 2.49 9.55
CA CYS A 199 -16.42 3.24 9.64
C CYS A 199 -15.85 3.21 11.05
N LEU A 200 -16.69 3.44 12.07
CA LEU A 200 -16.31 3.33 13.48
C LEU A 200 -15.77 1.94 13.83
N SER A 201 -16.47 0.88 13.41
CA SER A 201 -16.06 -0.50 13.67
C SER A 201 -14.72 -0.83 13.03
N SER A 202 -14.48 -0.28 11.83
CA SER A 202 -13.19 -0.38 11.14
C SER A 202 -12.08 0.34 11.92
N LEU A 203 -12.33 1.55 12.42
CA LEU A 203 -11.37 2.28 13.26
C LEU A 203 -11.05 1.52 14.56
N ARG A 204 -12.06 0.91 15.19
CA ARG A 204 -11.87 0.06 16.38
C ARG A 204 -10.96 -1.12 16.09
N GLN A 205 -11.19 -1.84 15.00
CA GLN A 205 -10.33 -2.96 14.60
C GLN A 205 -8.89 -2.51 14.36
N ILE A 206 -8.70 -1.35 13.73
CA ILE A 206 -7.38 -0.79 13.46
C ILE A 206 -6.68 -0.39 14.77
N SER A 207 -7.38 0.29 15.69
CA SER A 207 -6.85 0.62 17.01
C SER A 207 -6.43 -0.64 17.80
N LEU A 208 -7.29 -1.66 17.86
CA LEU A 208 -7.00 -2.93 18.52
C LEU A 208 -5.79 -3.65 17.89
N THR A 209 -5.69 -3.63 16.57
CA THR A 209 -4.57 -4.23 15.83
C THR A 209 -3.27 -3.48 16.09
N ASN A 210 -3.31 -2.15 16.15
CA ASN A 210 -2.17 -1.32 16.50
C ASN A 210 -1.73 -1.55 17.95
N GLN A 211 -2.68 -1.66 18.89
CA GLN A 211 -2.40 -2.00 20.28
C GLN A 211 -1.76 -3.38 20.41
N LEU A 212 -2.29 -4.40 19.71
CA LEU A 212 -1.70 -5.75 19.66
C LEU A 212 -0.28 -5.73 19.09
N THR A 213 -0.05 -4.97 18.02
CA THR A 213 1.27 -4.83 17.40
C THR A 213 2.25 -4.16 18.36
N ARG A 214 1.82 -3.13 19.08
CA ARG A 214 2.63 -2.43 20.10
C ARG A 214 2.96 -3.33 21.29
N LEU A 215 2.00 -4.13 21.76
CA LEU A 215 2.25 -5.11 22.82
C LEU A 215 3.22 -6.20 22.35
N LYS A 216 3.03 -6.73 21.14
CA LYS A 216 3.94 -7.73 20.54
C LYS A 216 5.35 -7.19 20.35
N SER A 217 5.54 -5.93 19.97
CA SER A 217 6.86 -5.32 19.82
C SER A 217 7.56 -5.02 21.15
N GLN A 218 6.81 -4.93 22.25
CA GLN A 218 7.37 -4.80 23.60
C GLN A 218 7.84 -6.14 24.20
N ILE A 219 7.33 -7.28 23.73
CA ILE A 219 7.77 -8.61 24.19
C ILE A 219 9.28 -8.83 23.94
N PRO A 220 9.84 -8.62 22.72
CA PRO A 220 11.28 -8.83 22.49
C PRO A 220 12.18 -7.83 23.25
N SER A 221 11.72 -6.60 23.52
CA SER A 221 12.50 -5.63 24.32
C SER A 221 12.48 -5.97 25.82
N LEU A 222 11.40 -6.56 26.33
CA LEU A 222 11.31 -7.08 27.70
C LEU A 222 12.08 -8.40 27.89
N VAL A 223 12.10 -9.27 26.88
CA VAL A 223 12.94 -10.48 26.88
C VAL A 223 14.42 -10.12 26.87
N LYS A 224 14.85 -9.14 26.05
CA LYS A 224 16.23 -8.62 26.07
C LYS A 224 16.63 -8.03 27.43
N ARG A 225 15.73 -7.35 28.14
CA ARG A 225 16.00 -6.83 29.49
C ARG A 225 16.12 -7.94 30.53
N LYS A 226 15.23 -8.94 30.52
CA LYS A 226 15.31 -10.08 31.46
C LYS A 226 16.52 -10.99 31.25
N GLU A 227 17.07 -11.06 30.05
CA GLU A 227 18.32 -11.80 29.76
C GLU A 227 19.57 -11.07 30.26
N LEU A 228 19.57 -9.73 30.30
CA LEU A 228 20.68 -8.92 30.83
C LEU A 228 20.78 -8.99 32.37
N ASP A 229 19.66 -9.12 33.09
CA ASP A 229 19.66 -9.33 34.54
C ASP A 229 20.13 -10.74 34.98
N LYS A 230 20.39 -11.65 34.03
CA LYS A 230 20.80 -13.04 34.28
C LYS A 230 22.27 -13.33 33.99
N ILE A 231 23.13 -12.34 33.77
CA ILE A 231 24.58 -12.58 33.65
C ILE A 231 25.22 -12.44 35.05
N PRO A 232 25.44 -13.53 35.82
CA PRO A 232 26.30 -13.46 36.98
C PRO A 232 27.73 -13.20 36.52
N SER A 233 28.30 -12.14 37.07
CA SER A 233 29.71 -11.78 37.01
C SER A 233 30.60 -12.94 37.43
N ILE A 234 31.15 -13.69 36.47
CA ILE A 234 32.24 -14.64 36.66
C ILE A 234 33.09 -14.51 35.38
N GLN A 235 34.33 -14.01 35.36
CA GLN A 235 35.48 -14.39 36.18
C GLN A 235 36.45 -13.20 36.33
N LYS A 236 36.81 -12.88 37.59
CA LYS A 236 38.12 -12.33 37.94
C LYS A 236 38.64 -13.12 39.14
N LYS A 237 39.47 -14.12 38.87
CA LYS A 237 40.65 -14.49 39.67
C LYS A 237 41.42 -15.58 38.95
#